data_AF-A0A967QZA4-F1
#
_entry.id   AF-A0A967QZA4-F1
#
_cell.length_a   1.000
_cell.length_b   1.000
_cell.length_c   1.000
_cell.angle_alpha   90.00
_cell.angle_beta   90.00
_cell.angle_gamma   90.00
#
_symmetry.space_group_name_H-M   'P 1'
#
loop_
_entity.id
_entity.type
_entity.pdbx_description
1 polymer ?
#
loop_
_entity_poly.entity_id
_entity_poly.type
_entity_poly.pdbx_seq_one_letter_code
_entity_poly.pdbx_strand_id
1 'polypeptide(L)'
;MEHRVTLVAAEVLAEGRPRLVTYNLVDPADGDPGVCGGEAEIYLEPYMPASTIFIVGAGHVGRAVSDLAKWLGFRTVVWDDRSEIIDDAEHADVPLTGSMADALATHPVTEDTSVVMVTRNVGLDLEILPQLLATPARYIGLMGSRRRWETTRAGLVDLGLDEEVLARVTAPIGVEINAETPEEIAVSILAEVIGDRRGA
;
A
#
# COMPACT_ATOMS: atom_id res chain seq x y z
N MET A 1 17.34 -24.62 -21.41
CA MET A 1 16.62 -24.39 -20.12
C MET A 1 16.72 -22.95 -19.59
N GLU A 2 17.91 -22.44 -19.23
CA GLU A 2 18.07 -21.16 -18.49
C GLU A 2 17.31 -19.97 -19.09
N HIS A 3 17.39 -19.76 -20.41
CA HIS A 3 16.65 -18.68 -21.08
C HIS A 3 15.12 -18.79 -20.88
N ARG A 4 14.57 -20.00 -20.95
CA ARG A 4 13.13 -20.25 -20.71
C ARG A 4 12.77 -19.96 -19.25
N VAL A 5 13.65 -20.29 -18.31
CA VAL A 5 13.47 -19.96 -16.88
C VAL A 5 13.50 -18.45 -16.66
N THR A 6 14.38 -17.71 -17.33
CA THR A 6 14.46 -16.24 -17.21
C THR A 6 13.18 -15.56 -17.70
N LEU A 7 12.57 -16.03 -18.79
CA LEU A 7 11.30 -15.49 -19.29
C LEU A 7 10.17 -15.68 -18.26
N VAL A 8 10.06 -16.90 -17.70
CA VAL A 8 9.04 -17.17 -16.67
C VAL A 8 9.34 -16.41 -15.37
N ALA A 9 10.62 -16.24 -15.01
CA ALA A 9 11.01 -15.45 -13.84
C ALA A 9 10.60 -13.97 -13.99
N ALA A 10 10.66 -13.41 -15.20
CA ALA A 10 10.18 -12.05 -15.46
C ALA A 10 8.65 -11.94 -15.28
N GLU A 11 7.88 -12.93 -15.72
CA GLU A 11 6.44 -13.00 -15.46
C GLU A 11 6.15 -13.14 -13.96
N VAL A 12 6.87 -14.02 -13.25
CA VAL A 12 6.73 -14.23 -11.81
C VAL A 12 7.03 -12.96 -11.02
N LEU A 13 8.04 -12.19 -11.42
CA LEU A 13 8.35 -10.88 -10.82
C LEU A 13 7.26 -9.84 -11.11
N ALA A 14 6.72 -9.82 -12.32
CA ALA A 14 5.65 -8.89 -12.68
C ALA A 14 4.32 -9.21 -11.96
N GLU A 15 4.00 -10.50 -11.81
CA GLU A 15 2.79 -10.97 -11.13
C GLU A 15 2.93 -11.00 -9.59
N GLY A 16 4.15 -11.04 -9.08
CA GLY A 16 4.44 -11.17 -7.64
C GLY A 16 3.98 -12.50 -7.03
N ARG A 17 3.72 -13.53 -7.85
CA ARG A 17 3.23 -14.85 -7.40
C ARG A 17 4.24 -15.95 -7.70
N PRO A 18 4.57 -16.81 -6.71
CA PRO A 18 5.49 -17.91 -6.94
C PRO A 18 4.92 -18.94 -7.92
N ARG A 19 5.80 -19.63 -8.64
CA ARG A 19 5.43 -20.62 -9.65
C ARG A 19 6.40 -21.80 -9.60
N LEU A 20 5.86 -23.02 -9.61
CA LEU A 20 6.63 -24.24 -9.84
C LEU A 20 6.52 -24.59 -11.33
N VAL A 21 7.65 -24.74 -12.01
CA VAL A 21 7.70 -25.00 -13.45
C VAL A 21 8.53 -26.25 -13.71
N THR A 22 7.99 -27.14 -14.53
CA THR A 22 8.62 -28.40 -14.92
C THR A 22 9.18 -28.29 -16.32
N TYR A 23 10.44 -28.66 -16.50
CA TYR A 23 11.12 -28.70 -17.80
C TYR A 23 11.57 -30.12 -18.13
N ASN A 24 11.07 -30.64 -19.26
CA ASN A 24 11.53 -31.90 -19.84
C ASN A 24 12.67 -31.61 -20.81
N LEU A 25 13.88 -32.06 -20.50
CA LEU A 25 15.10 -31.65 -21.22
C LEU A 25 15.44 -32.56 -22.40
N VAL A 26 14.41 -33.01 -23.10
CA VAL A 26 14.53 -34.05 -24.13
C VAL A 26 14.44 -33.52 -25.56
N ASP A 27 14.20 -32.21 -25.76
CA ASP A 27 14.05 -31.60 -27.08
C ASP A 27 15.28 -30.76 -27.49
N PRO A 28 16.12 -31.26 -28.43
CA PRO A 28 17.26 -30.51 -28.94
C PRO A 28 16.87 -29.21 -29.67
N ALA A 29 15.64 -29.07 -30.18
CA ALA A 29 15.18 -27.84 -30.82
C ALA A 29 15.06 -26.68 -29.81
N ASP A 30 14.83 -27.01 -28.54
CA ASP A 30 14.80 -26.07 -27.42
C ASP A 30 16.19 -25.85 -26.78
N GLY A 31 17.24 -26.42 -27.39
CA GLY A 31 18.62 -26.38 -26.88
C GLY A 31 18.88 -27.33 -25.72
N ASP A 32 18.05 -28.36 -25.54
CA ASP A 32 18.20 -29.33 -24.46
C ASP A 32 19.17 -30.48 -24.85
N PRO A 33 19.74 -31.22 -23.86
CA PRO A 33 20.73 -32.27 -24.12
C PRO A 33 20.19 -33.48 -24.91
N GLY A 34 18.87 -33.59 -25.08
CA GLY A 34 18.22 -34.68 -25.80
C GLY A 34 18.07 -35.95 -24.95
N VAL A 35 18.55 -37.09 -25.46
CA VAL A 35 18.27 -38.46 -24.95
C VAL A 35 18.69 -38.69 -23.48
N CYS A 36 19.61 -37.89 -22.94
CA CYS A 36 20.06 -37.95 -21.54
C CYS A 36 19.52 -36.82 -20.65
N GLY A 37 18.56 -36.02 -21.12
CA GLY A 37 18.20 -34.76 -20.51
C GLY A 37 17.53 -34.82 -19.14
N GLY A 38 16.70 -35.84 -18.88
CA GLY A 38 15.93 -35.94 -17.64
C GLY A 38 14.87 -34.83 -17.50
N GLU A 39 14.35 -34.70 -16.28
CA GLU A 39 13.33 -33.73 -15.89
C GLU A 39 13.90 -32.83 -14.79
N ALA A 40 13.58 -31.54 -14.84
CA ALA A 40 13.93 -30.58 -13.80
C ALA A 40 12.69 -29.79 -13.37
N GLU A 41 12.48 -29.71 -12.07
CA GLU A 41 11.51 -28.80 -11.47
C GLU A 41 12.21 -27.58 -10.89
N ILE A 42 11.74 -26.39 -11.28
CA ILE A 42 12.27 -25.11 -10.84
C ILE A 42 11.16 -24.36 -10.11
N TYR A 43 11.39 -24.08 -8.83
CA TYR A 43 10.54 -23.20 -8.03
C TYR A 43 11.05 -21.76 -8.14
N LEU A 44 10.20 -20.87 -8.64
CA LEU A 44 10.48 -19.44 -8.80
C LEU A 44 9.69 -18.67 -7.75
N GLU A 45 10.41 -17.97 -6.87
CA GLU A 45 9.84 -17.11 -5.83
C GLU A 45 10.24 -15.65 -6.10
N PRO A 46 9.28 -14.74 -6.32
CA PRO A 46 9.59 -13.35 -6.57
C PRO A 46 9.99 -12.65 -5.26
N TYR A 47 11.15 -11.99 -5.29
CA TYR A 47 11.60 -11.16 -4.18
C TYR A 47 11.20 -9.71 -4.41
N MET A 48 9.99 -9.35 -3.94
CA MET A 48 9.43 -8.01 -4.12
C MET A 48 9.93 -7.04 -3.05
N PRO A 49 10.04 -5.73 -3.36
CA PRO A 49 10.23 -4.71 -2.34
C PRO A 49 9.16 -4.79 -1.24
N ALA A 50 9.51 -4.34 -0.04
CA ALA A 50 8.54 -4.16 1.02
C ALA A 50 7.44 -3.19 0.56
N SER A 51 6.20 -3.59 0.76
CA SER A 51 5.07 -2.76 0.39
C SER A 51 5.01 -1.50 1.23
N THR A 52 4.40 -0.46 0.66
CA THR A 52 4.44 0.88 1.26
C THR A 52 3.13 1.20 1.98
N ILE A 53 3.24 1.68 3.21
CA ILE A 53 2.16 2.39 3.90
C ILE A 53 2.46 3.89 3.78
N PHE A 54 1.58 4.62 3.08
CA PHE A 54 1.64 6.07 2.98
C PHE A 54 0.68 6.67 4.01
N ILE A 55 1.23 7.27 5.06
CA ILE A 55 0.50 7.79 6.21
C ILE A 55 0.33 9.30 6.04
N VAL A 56 -0.92 9.76 6.02
CA VAL A 56 -1.27 11.18 5.96
C VAL A 56 -1.73 11.63 7.35
N GLY A 57 -0.85 12.35 8.02
CA GLY A 57 -0.95 12.81 9.40
C GLY A 57 0.11 12.15 10.29
N ALA A 58 0.96 12.96 10.91
CA ALA A 58 2.06 12.52 11.80
C ALA A 58 1.76 12.76 13.29
N GLY A 59 0.47 12.91 13.65
CA GLY A 59 0.03 12.96 15.05
C GLY A 59 0.22 11.62 15.78
N HIS A 60 -0.24 11.53 17.03
CA HIS A 60 -0.08 10.33 17.88
C HIS A 60 -0.47 9.02 17.19
N VAL A 61 -1.62 8.99 16.49
CA VAL A 61 -2.08 7.81 15.76
C VAL A 61 -1.19 7.50 14.55
N GLY A 62 -0.80 8.52 13.77
CA GLY A 62 0.09 8.33 12.62
C GLY A 62 1.46 7.79 13.01
N ARG A 63 2.00 8.27 14.13
CA ARG A 63 3.22 7.73 14.73
C ARG A 63 3.07 6.26 15.10
N ALA A 64 2.02 5.91 15.85
CA ALA A 64 1.75 4.53 16.24
C ALA A 64 1.54 3.59 15.03
N VAL A 65 0.84 4.05 13.99
CA VAL A 65 0.70 3.31 12.73
C VAL A 65 2.06 3.11 12.06
N SER A 66 2.89 4.15 11.98
CA SER A 66 4.20 4.05 11.35
C SER A 66 5.12 3.08 12.08
N ASP A 67 5.18 3.15 13.41
CA ASP A 67 6.00 2.27 14.23
C ASP A 67 5.58 0.79 14.07
N LEU A 68 4.27 0.52 14.14
CA LEU A 68 3.75 -0.83 13.96
C LEU A 68 3.92 -1.32 12.51
N ALA A 69 3.74 -0.45 11.51
CA ALA A 69 3.94 -0.79 10.11
C ALA A 69 5.40 -1.17 9.82
N LYS A 70 6.37 -0.40 10.37
CA LYS A 70 7.80 -0.75 10.30
C LYS A 70 8.08 -2.11 10.92
N TRP A 71 7.52 -2.37 12.12
CA TRP A 71 7.69 -3.65 12.80
C TRP A 71 7.13 -4.82 11.98
N LEU A 72 6.03 -4.61 11.26
CA LEU A 72 5.42 -5.59 10.35
C LEU A 72 6.16 -5.72 9.00
N GLY A 73 7.24 -4.95 8.78
CA GLY A 73 8.07 -5.03 7.57
C GLY A 73 7.58 -4.18 6.40
N PHE A 74 6.68 -3.23 6.62
CA PHE A 74 6.31 -2.26 5.59
C PHE A 74 7.34 -1.13 5.49
N ARG A 75 7.50 -0.58 4.29
CA ARG A 75 8.11 0.73 4.10
C ARG A 75 7.11 1.81 4.49
N THR A 76 7.52 2.79 5.26
CA THR A 76 6.66 3.87 5.76
C THR A 76 7.01 5.21 5.13
N VAL A 77 6.03 5.83 4.50
CA VAL A 77 6.11 7.22 4.03
C VAL A 77 5.12 8.01 4.87
N VAL A 78 5.58 9.02 5.60
CA VAL A 78 4.73 9.81 6.51
C VAL A 78 4.73 11.26 6.04
N TRP A 79 3.53 11.80 5.83
CA TRP A 79 3.33 13.20 5.46
C TRP A 79 2.49 13.93 6.49
N ASP A 80 2.84 15.17 6.81
CA ASP A 80 1.99 16.11 7.57
C ASP A 80 2.27 17.53 7.07
N ASP A 81 1.23 18.38 7.06
CA ASP A 81 1.34 19.78 6.64
C ASP A 81 2.09 20.66 7.66
N ARG A 82 2.33 20.13 8.87
CA ARG A 82 3.09 20.78 9.94
C ARG A 82 4.52 20.28 9.95
N SER A 83 5.46 21.10 9.48
CA SER A 83 6.88 20.77 9.41
C SER A 83 7.46 20.42 10.79
N GLU A 84 7.01 21.10 11.85
CA GLU A 84 7.50 20.88 13.22
C GLU A 84 7.23 19.48 13.77
N ILE A 85 6.24 18.77 13.23
CA ILE A 85 5.93 17.38 13.64
C ILE A 85 6.78 16.39 12.86
N ILE A 86 7.10 16.73 11.60
CA ILE A 86 7.86 15.89 10.68
C ILE A 86 9.35 15.91 11.03
N ASP A 87 9.86 17.04 11.53
CA ASP A 87 11.24 17.14 11.99
C ASP A 87 11.56 16.14 13.11
N ASP A 88 10.55 15.74 13.91
CA ASP A 88 10.65 14.74 14.98
C ASP A 88 10.20 13.33 14.53
N ALA A 89 10.03 13.08 13.23
CA ALA A 89 9.46 11.85 12.69
C ALA A 89 10.50 10.73 12.42
N GLU A 90 11.33 10.41 13.42
CA GLU A 90 12.26 9.26 13.38
C GLU A 90 11.53 7.91 13.12
N HIS A 91 10.22 7.87 13.38
CA HIS A 91 9.34 6.74 13.15
C HIS A 91 8.96 6.52 11.67
N ALA A 92 9.34 7.40 10.74
CA ALA A 92 9.11 7.25 9.30
C ALA A 92 10.38 6.77 8.58
N ASP A 93 10.27 5.95 7.53
CA ASP A 93 11.42 5.71 6.63
C ASP A 93 11.61 6.91 5.70
N VAL A 94 10.50 7.53 5.31
CA VAL A 94 10.50 8.81 4.64
C VAL A 94 9.53 9.80 5.29
N PRO A 95 10.05 10.79 6.02
CA PRO A 95 9.29 11.96 6.47
C PRO A 95 9.11 12.98 5.34
N LEU A 96 7.88 13.48 5.13
CA LEU A 96 7.52 14.45 4.11
C LEU A 96 6.67 15.58 4.70
N THR A 97 6.82 16.80 4.16
CA THR A 97 5.97 17.95 4.50
C THR A 97 5.81 18.85 3.27
N GLY A 98 5.08 19.96 3.39
CA GLY A 98 4.73 20.83 2.27
C GLY A 98 3.47 20.37 1.55
N SER A 99 3.34 20.65 0.25
CA SER A 99 2.13 20.30 -0.49
C SER A 99 2.03 18.79 -0.74
N MET A 100 0.81 18.26 -0.75
CA MET A 100 0.58 16.84 -1.09
C MET A 100 1.01 16.54 -2.54
N ALA A 101 0.84 17.48 -3.47
CA ALA A 101 1.28 17.33 -4.85
C ALA A 101 2.80 17.12 -4.96
N ASP A 102 3.60 17.89 -4.23
CA ASP A 102 5.06 17.73 -4.21
C ASP A 102 5.48 16.40 -3.57
N ALA A 103 4.78 15.99 -2.51
CA ALA A 103 4.98 14.71 -1.84
C ALA A 103 4.72 13.53 -2.81
N LEU A 104 3.61 13.57 -3.55
CA LEU A 104 3.26 12.54 -4.54
C LEU A 104 4.19 12.56 -5.77
N ALA A 105 4.69 13.73 -6.16
CA ALA A 105 5.67 13.84 -7.25
C ALA A 105 7.02 13.24 -6.87
N THR A 106 7.46 13.46 -5.62
CA THR A 106 8.74 12.96 -5.12
C THR A 106 8.64 11.48 -4.78
N HIS A 107 7.53 11.04 -4.18
CA HIS A 107 7.26 9.66 -3.76
C HIS A 107 5.92 9.18 -4.31
N PRO A 108 5.92 8.68 -5.56
CA PRO A 108 4.71 8.22 -6.22
C PRO A 108 4.05 7.06 -5.47
N VAL A 109 2.72 7.12 -5.37
CA VAL A 109 1.86 6.06 -4.84
C VAL A 109 1.58 5.06 -5.97
N THR A 110 1.77 3.77 -5.70
CA THR A 110 1.61 2.68 -6.67
C THR A 110 0.51 1.70 -6.26
N GLU A 111 0.26 0.68 -7.08
CA GLU A 111 -0.68 -0.42 -6.80
C GLU A 111 -0.27 -1.33 -5.63
N ASP A 112 0.91 -1.12 -5.04
CA ASP A 112 1.35 -1.80 -3.83
C ASP A 112 1.37 -0.87 -2.59
N THR A 113 0.93 0.38 -2.76
CA THR A 113 0.84 1.36 -1.69
C THR A 113 -0.56 1.34 -1.06
N SER A 114 -0.63 1.21 0.26
CA SER A 114 -1.86 1.46 1.03
C SER A 114 -1.77 2.83 1.70
N VAL A 115 -2.78 3.67 1.49
CA VAL A 115 -2.84 5.02 2.05
C VAL A 115 -3.69 5.00 3.32
N VAL A 116 -3.12 5.50 4.41
CA VAL A 116 -3.74 5.60 5.72
C VAL A 116 -3.87 7.07 6.08
N MET A 117 -5.09 7.60 6.07
CA MET A 117 -5.35 8.99 6.43
C MET A 117 -5.81 9.08 7.89
N VAL A 118 -4.97 9.68 8.73
CA VAL A 118 -5.21 9.94 10.16
C VAL A 118 -5.19 11.45 10.44
N THR A 119 -5.86 12.16 9.56
CA THR A 119 -5.99 13.62 9.54
C THR A 119 -6.92 14.13 10.63
N ARG A 120 -6.84 15.44 10.93
CA ARG A 120 -7.51 16.08 12.09
C ARG A 120 -8.88 16.70 11.82
N ASN A 121 -9.26 16.97 10.56
CA ASN A 121 -10.53 17.61 10.23
C ASN A 121 -10.98 17.35 8.78
N VAL A 122 -12.26 17.61 8.52
CA VAL A 122 -12.91 17.46 7.20
C VAL A 122 -12.27 18.34 6.14
N GLY A 123 -11.84 19.56 6.48
CA GLY A 123 -11.25 20.50 5.51
C GLY A 123 -10.00 19.94 4.84
N LEU A 124 -9.11 19.33 5.62
CA LEU A 124 -7.93 18.63 5.09
C LEU A 124 -8.29 17.40 4.28
N ASP A 125 -9.34 16.66 4.69
CA ASP A 125 -9.79 15.50 3.92
C ASP A 125 -10.26 15.93 2.52
N LEU A 126 -11.03 17.02 2.42
CA LEU A 126 -11.49 17.59 1.17
C LEU A 126 -10.35 18.08 0.27
N GLU A 127 -9.29 18.62 0.87
CA GLU A 127 -8.11 19.10 0.15
C GLU A 127 -7.24 17.95 -0.41
N ILE A 128 -7.05 16.90 0.38
CA ILE A 128 -6.05 15.86 0.13
C ILE A 128 -6.63 14.67 -0.64
N LEU A 129 -7.85 14.22 -0.32
CA LEU A 129 -8.45 13.03 -0.93
C LEU A 129 -8.50 13.06 -2.46
N PRO A 130 -8.85 14.16 -3.14
CA PRO A 130 -8.88 14.19 -4.61
C PRO A 130 -7.52 13.81 -5.23
N GLN A 131 -6.42 14.25 -4.61
CA GLN A 131 -5.06 13.98 -5.09
C GLN A 131 -4.70 12.50 -4.89
N LEU A 132 -5.06 11.92 -3.75
CA LEU A 132 -4.82 10.51 -3.46
C LEU A 132 -5.70 9.58 -4.30
N LEU A 133 -6.95 9.95 -4.53
CA LEU A 133 -7.89 9.20 -5.38
C LEU A 133 -7.47 9.20 -6.85
N ALA A 134 -6.69 10.18 -7.30
CA ALA A 134 -6.09 10.17 -8.63
C ALA A 134 -4.93 9.16 -8.78
N THR A 135 -4.43 8.59 -7.68
CA THR A 135 -3.33 7.62 -7.70
C THR A 135 -3.84 6.17 -7.88
N PRO A 136 -2.97 5.25 -8.33
CA PRO A 136 -3.29 3.83 -8.38
C PRO A 136 -3.17 3.14 -7.01
N ALA A 137 -3.30 3.85 -5.89
CA ALA A 137 -3.27 3.28 -4.54
C ALA A 137 -4.14 2.01 -4.45
N ARG A 138 -3.56 0.95 -3.88
CA ARG A 138 -4.27 -0.30 -3.59
C ARG A 138 -5.47 -0.07 -2.70
N TYR A 139 -5.25 0.70 -1.65
CA TYR A 139 -6.18 0.91 -0.55
C TYR A 139 -6.08 2.36 -0.10
N ILE A 140 -7.22 2.97 0.21
CA ILE A 140 -7.30 4.32 0.78
C ILE A 140 -8.28 4.25 1.95
N GLY A 141 -7.77 4.39 3.17
CA GLY A 141 -8.59 4.40 4.38
C GLY A 141 -8.53 5.75 5.08
N LEU A 142 -9.67 6.18 5.60
CA LEU A 142 -9.82 7.44 6.33
C LEU A 142 -10.28 7.20 7.78
N MET A 143 -9.50 7.70 8.72
CA MET A 143 -9.84 7.72 10.14
C MET A 143 -10.90 8.79 10.43
N GLY A 144 -11.97 8.36 11.09
CA GLY A 144 -13.02 9.26 11.53
C GLY A 144 -14.32 8.54 11.82
N SER A 145 -15.25 9.25 12.48
CA SER A 145 -16.61 8.74 12.64
C SER A 145 -17.32 8.62 11.28
N ARG A 146 -18.35 7.76 11.21
CA ARG A 146 -19.26 7.69 10.05
C ARG A 146 -19.80 9.05 9.63
N ARG A 147 -20.17 9.89 10.61
CA ARG A 147 -20.63 11.27 10.37
C ARG A 147 -19.56 12.15 9.71
N ARG A 148 -18.29 12.02 10.12
CA ARG A 148 -17.18 12.74 9.48
C ARG A 148 -17.07 12.32 8.03
N TRP A 149 -17.10 11.02 7.75
CA TRP A 149 -17.07 10.51 6.39
C TRP A 149 -18.24 11.01 5.55
N GLU A 150 -19.47 10.95 6.04
CA GLU A 150 -20.65 11.46 5.33
C GLU A 150 -20.49 12.94 4.95
N THR A 151 -19.93 13.75 5.86
CA THR A 151 -19.67 15.17 5.62
C THR A 151 -18.58 15.38 4.57
N THR A 152 -17.47 14.65 4.68
CA THR A 152 -16.37 14.67 3.70
C THR A 152 -16.86 14.23 2.32
N ARG A 153 -17.58 13.11 2.25
CA ARG A 153 -18.13 12.57 1.00
C ARG A 153 -19.06 13.56 0.32
N ALA A 154 -19.99 14.18 1.05
CA ALA A 154 -20.87 15.20 0.49
C ALA A 154 -20.08 16.38 -0.11
N GLY A 155 -19.08 16.88 0.62
CA GLY A 155 -18.23 17.95 0.11
C GLY A 155 -17.41 17.56 -1.13
N LEU A 156 -16.94 16.31 -1.23
CA LEU A 156 -16.24 15.82 -2.42
C LEU A 156 -17.17 15.70 -3.64
N VAL A 157 -18.42 15.28 -3.43
CA VAL A 157 -19.44 15.27 -4.49
C VAL A 157 -19.72 16.70 -4.97
N ASP A 158 -19.83 17.68 -4.05
CA ASP A 158 -20.00 19.09 -4.41
C ASP A 158 -18.80 19.66 -5.20
N LEU A 159 -17.60 19.11 -4.98
CA LEU A 159 -16.39 19.42 -5.76
C LEU A 159 -16.34 18.68 -7.12
N GLY A 160 -17.33 17.84 -7.42
CA GLY A 160 -17.48 17.16 -8.71
C GLY A 160 -16.82 15.78 -8.80
N LEU A 161 -16.47 15.15 -7.67
CA LEU A 161 -15.99 13.76 -7.68
C LEU A 161 -17.15 12.78 -7.81
N ASP A 162 -16.98 11.81 -8.70
CA ASP A 162 -17.97 10.74 -8.90
C ASP A 162 -18.03 9.79 -7.71
N GLU A 163 -19.24 9.34 -7.39
CA GLU A 163 -19.49 8.38 -6.30
C GLU A 163 -18.72 7.07 -6.47
N GLU A 164 -18.47 6.64 -7.71
CA GLU A 164 -17.67 5.45 -8.01
C GLU A 164 -16.20 5.62 -7.61
N VAL A 165 -15.65 6.83 -7.77
CA VAL A 165 -14.29 7.15 -7.29
C VAL A 165 -14.27 7.14 -5.77
N LEU A 166 -15.28 7.73 -5.13
CA LEU A 166 -15.40 7.80 -3.68
C LEU A 166 -15.60 6.42 -3.02
N ALA A 167 -16.16 5.45 -3.75
CA ALA A 167 -16.30 4.08 -3.28
C ALA A 167 -14.96 3.38 -3.00
N ARG A 168 -13.83 3.92 -3.49
CA ARG A 168 -12.48 3.45 -3.14
C ARG A 168 -12.04 3.80 -1.72
N VAL A 169 -12.74 4.72 -1.04
CA VAL A 169 -12.39 5.14 0.32
C VAL A 169 -13.07 4.25 1.34
N THR A 170 -12.28 3.63 2.21
CA THR A 170 -12.78 2.90 3.38
C THR A 170 -12.82 3.83 4.59
N ALA A 171 -14.03 4.06 5.13
CA ALA A 171 -14.22 4.95 6.26
C ALA A 171 -15.43 4.53 7.11
N PRO A 172 -15.29 4.36 8.44
CA PRO A 172 -14.05 4.44 9.21
C PRO A 172 -13.04 3.34 8.80
N ILE A 173 -11.75 3.70 8.73
CA ILE A 173 -10.67 2.74 8.57
C ILE A 173 -10.50 1.85 9.81
N GLY A 174 -10.18 0.58 9.60
CA GLY A 174 -9.75 -0.36 10.62
C GLY A 174 -10.86 -1.30 11.10
N VAL A 175 -10.44 -2.48 11.58
CA VAL A 175 -11.37 -3.49 12.11
C VAL A 175 -11.96 -3.05 13.45
N GLU A 176 -13.26 -3.29 13.63
CA GLU A 176 -13.97 -2.91 14.85
C GLU A 176 -13.54 -3.78 16.04
N ILE A 177 -12.69 -3.21 16.90
CA ILE A 177 -12.17 -3.84 18.13
C ILE A 177 -12.41 -2.98 19.37
N ASN A 178 -13.23 -1.92 19.28
CA ASN A 178 -13.40 -0.91 20.33
C ASN A 178 -12.06 -0.31 20.79
N ALA A 179 -11.17 0.01 19.84
CA ALA A 179 -9.87 0.61 20.13
C ALA A 179 -10.02 2.01 20.74
N GLU A 180 -9.25 2.32 21.79
CA GLU A 180 -9.27 3.62 22.46
C GLU A 180 -7.92 4.34 22.37
N THR A 181 -6.82 3.60 22.48
CA THR A 181 -5.46 4.15 22.45
C THR A 181 -4.91 4.26 21.03
N PRO A 182 -3.94 5.17 20.76
CA PRO A 182 -3.28 5.24 19.45
C PRO A 182 -2.71 3.90 18.97
N GLU A 183 -2.15 3.10 19.88
CA GLU A 183 -1.58 1.79 19.59
C GLU A 183 -2.65 0.75 19.22
N GLU A 184 -3.78 0.72 19.94
CA GLU A 184 -4.92 -0.14 19.59
C GLU A 184 -5.54 0.27 18.24
N ILE A 185 -5.65 1.58 17.99
CA ILE A 185 -6.13 2.10 16.71
C ILE A 185 -5.17 1.68 15.59
N ALA A 186 -3.86 1.75 15.81
CA ALA A 186 -2.87 1.28 14.84
C ALA A 186 -3.00 -0.22 14.54
N VAL A 187 -3.26 -1.05 15.56
CA VAL A 187 -3.54 -2.49 15.37
C VAL A 187 -4.81 -2.68 14.53
N SER A 188 -5.89 -1.97 14.85
CA SER A 188 -7.14 -2.01 14.10
C SER A 188 -6.94 -1.65 12.62
N ILE A 189 -6.22 -0.57 12.34
CA ILE A 189 -5.92 -0.10 10.99
C ILE A 189 -5.08 -1.12 10.22
N LEU A 190 -3.97 -1.57 10.80
CA LEU A 190 -3.03 -2.44 10.09
C LEU A 190 -3.56 -3.86 9.93
N ALA A 191 -4.45 -4.33 10.82
CA ALA A 191 -5.19 -5.57 10.61
C ALA A 191 -6.08 -5.51 9.36
N GLU A 192 -6.80 -4.40 9.15
CA GLU A 192 -7.62 -4.19 7.94
C GLU A 192 -6.75 -4.11 6.68
N VAL A 193 -5.67 -3.33 6.71
CA VAL A 193 -4.74 -3.19 5.57
C VAL A 193 -4.11 -4.54 5.21
N ILE A 194 -3.73 -5.35 6.20
CA ILE A 194 -3.23 -6.71 5.96
C ILE A 194 -4.33 -7.59 5.34
N GLY A 195 -5.56 -7.49 5.85
CA GLY A 195 -6.73 -8.20 5.31
C GLY A 195 -6.95 -7.92 3.84
N ASP A 196 -7.03 -6.64 3.46
CA ASP A 196 -7.16 -6.18 2.07
C ASP A 196 -6.06 -6.77 1.17
N ARG A 197 -4.80 -6.66 1.60
CA ARG A 197 -3.64 -7.18 0.85
C ARG A 197 -3.66 -8.69 0.67
N ARG A 198 -4.29 -9.43 1.57
CA ARG A 198 -4.41 -10.90 1.52
C ARG A 198 -5.72 -11.37 0.90
N GLY A 199 -6.63 -10.45 0.55
CA GLY A 199 -7.94 -10.76 -0.03
C GLY A 199 -8.92 -11.40 0.96
N ALA A 200 -8.86 -10.98 2.22
CA ALA A 200 -9.76 -11.44 3.29
C ALA A 200 -11.08 -10.66 3.34
#